data_AF-A0A538GDD0-F1
#
_entry.id   AF-A0A538GDD0-F1
#
_cell.length_a   1.000
_cell.length_b   1.000
_cell.length_c   1.000
_cell.angle_alpha   90.00
_cell.angle_beta   90.00
_cell.angle_gamma   90.00
#
_symmetry.space_group_name_H-M   'P 1'
#
loop_
_entity.id
_entity.type
_entity.pdbx_description
1 polymer ?
#
loop_
_entity_poly.entity_id
_entity_poly.type
_entity_poly.pdbx_seq_one_letter_code
_entity_poly.pdbx_strand_id
1 'polypeptide(L)' 'IAVDGVSLTVAAFDDEGFEVALIPHTLAVTTLGRLEPGHEVNLEADVLGKVVERLLAARLS' A
#
# COMPACT_ATOMS: atom_id res chain seq x y z
N ILE A 1 -1.24 -1.40 -3.47
CA ILE A 1 -0.63 -0.18 -2.86
C ILE A 1 0.87 -0.21 -3.14
N ALA A 2 1.55 0.93 -3.23
CA ALA A 2 3.00 0.96 -3.29
C ALA A 2 3.59 1.57 -2.01
N VAL A 3 4.64 0.92 -1.49
CA VAL A 3 5.41 1.35 -0.31
C VAL A 3 6.87 1.48 -0.73
N ASP A 4 7.43 2.68 -0.63
CA ASP A 4 8.76 3.02 -1.16
C ASP A 4 8.96 2.54 -2.60
N GLY A 5 7.92 2.69 -3.44
CA GLY A 5 7.91 2.26 -4.84
C GLY A 5 7.75 0.75 -5.06
N VAL A 6 7.68 -0.07 -4.00
CA VAL A 6 7.44 -1.52 -4.10
C VAL A 6 5.94 -1.78 -4.17
N SER A 7 5.48 -2.42 -5.25
CA SER A 7 4.08 -2.83 -5.39
C SER A 7 3.75 -3.98 -4.45
N LEU A 8 2.80 -3.77 -3.55
CA LEU A 8 2.38 -4.71 -2.52
C LEU A 8 0.87 -4.95 -2.55
N THR A 9 0.50 -6.17 -2.19
CA THR A 9 -0.89 -6.59 -2.01
C THR A 9 -1.29 -6.38 -0.56
N VAL A 10 -2.41 -5.68 -0.34
CA VAL A 10 -3.00 -5.51 0.99
C VAL A 10 -3.66 -6.83 1.40
N ALA A 11 -3.25 -7.39 2.53
CA ALA A 11 -3.79 -8.64 3.05
C ALA A 11 -4.96 -8.40 4.02
N ALA A 12 -4.89 -7.32 4.79
CA ALA A 12 -5.93 -6.86 5.72
C ALA A 12 -5.87 -5.33 5.85
N PHE A 13 -6.98 -4.72 6.26
CA PHE A 13 -7.04 -3.30 6.61
C PHE A 13 -8.15 -3.06 7.62
N ASP A 14 -7.99 -2.03 8.44
CA ASP A 14 -8.96 -1.53 9.40
C ASP A 14 -8.83 -0.01 9.58
N ASP A 15 -9.42 0.53 10.65
CA ASP A 15 -9.40 1.96 10.95
C ASP A 15 -8.02 2.47 11.45
N GLU A 16 -7.14 1.57 11.88
CA GLU A 16 -5.81 1.90 12.40
C GLU A 16 -4.70 1.73 11.36
N GLY A 17 -4.91 0.89 10.33
CA GLY A 17 -3.96 0.76 9.24
C GLY A 17 -4.24 -0.39 8.26
N PHE A 18 -3.16 -0.90 7.66
CA PHE A 18 -3.22 -2.01 6.71
C PHE A 18 -2.02 -2.94 6.87
N GLU A 19 -2.23 -4.20 6.49
CA GLU A 19 -1.21 -5.24 6.48
C GLU A 19 -0.85 -5.64 5.04
N VAL A 20 0.41 -6.01 4.84
CA VAL A 20 0.92 -6.51 3.56
C VAL A 20 1.69 -7.81 3.79
N ALA A 21 1.54 -8.76 2.86
CA ALA A 21 2.33 -9.98 2.88
C ALA A 21 3.62 -9.79 2.07
N LEU A 22 4.77 -10.09 2.69
CA LEU A 22 6.08 -10.03 2.05
C LEU A 22 6.66 -11.44 1.90
N ILE A 23 7.00 -11.81 0.67
CA ILE A 23 7.70 -13.07 0.39
C ILE A 23 9.22 -12.90 0.59
N PRO A 24 9.98 -13.98 0.86
CA PRO A 24 11.42 -13.89 1.11
C PRO A 24 12.21 -13.17 0.02
N HIS A 25 11.83 -13.33 -1.25
CA HIS A 25 12.49 -12.62 -2.36
C HIS A 25 12.34 -11.10 -2.22
N THR A 26 11.13 -10.59 -1.97
CA THR A 26 10.86 -9.16 -1.79
C THR A 26 11.66 -8.60 -0.61
N LEU A 27 11.73 -9.31 0.51
CA LEU A 27 12.53 -8.91 1.67
C LEU A 27 14.03 -8.85 1.34
N ALA A 28 14.53 -9.78 0.52
CA ALA A 28 15.94 -9.87 0.18
C ALA A 28 16.40 -8.80 -0.83
N VAL A 29 15.50 -8.34 -1.71
CA VAL A 29 15.85 -7.46 -2.84
C VAL A 29 15.32 -6.03 -2.72
N THR A 30 14.62 -5.70 -1.62
CA THR A 30 14.09 -4.35 -1.36
C THR A 30 14.57 -3.83 0.00
N THR A 31 14.31 -2.55 0.28
CA THR A 31 14.60 -1.95 1.60
C THR A 31 13.62 -2.37 2.70
N LEU A 32 12.49 -3.00 2.33
CA LEU A 32 11.40 -3.33 3.25
C LEU A 32 11.82 -4.32 4.35
N GLY A 33 12.79 -5.21 4.08
CA GLY A 33 13.28 -6.17 5.07
C GLY A 33 14.09 -5.55 6.21
N ARG A 34 14.34 -4.24 6.18
CA ARG A 34 15.08 -3.49 7.21
C ARG A 34 14.19 -2.46 7.93
N LEU A 35 12.90 -2.44 7.64
CA LEU A 35 11.99 -1.53 8.31
C LEU A 35 11.77 -1.97 9.76
N GLU A 36 11.78 -0.99 10.67
CA GLU A 36 11.45 -1.16 12.07
C GLU A 36 10.21 -0.32 12.41
N PRO A 37 9.45 -0.69 13.45
CA PRO A 37 8.33 0.13 13.91
C PRO A 37 8.76 1.59 14.15
N GLY A 38 8.03 2.54 13.57
CA GLY A 38 8.34 3.97 13.65
C GLY A 38 9.13 4.53 12.47
N HIS A 39 9.59 3.70 11.52
CA HIS A 39 10.15 4.18 10.27
C HIS A 39 9.08 4.83 9.38
N GLU A 40 9.40 6.00 8.84
CA GLU A 40 8.60 6.63 7.80
C GLU A 40 8.84 5.95 6.46
N VAL A 41 7.77 5.82 5.67
CA VAL A 41 7.79 5.22 4.33
C VAL A 41 6.96 6.07 3.38
N ASN A 42 7.29 6.03 2.09
CA ASN A 42 6.48 6.69 1.07
C ASN A 42 5.32 5.79 0.68
N LEU A 43 4.08 6.30 0.78
CA LEU A 43 2.86 5.57 0.42
C LEU A 43 2.22 6.14 -0.85
N GLU A 44 1.97 5.25 -1.80
CA GLU A 44 1.29 5.58 -3.04
C GLU A 44 0.06 4.67 -3.22
N ALA A 45 -1.13 5.27 -3.18
CA ALA A 45 -2.38 4.57 -3.48
C ALA A 45 -2.50 4.27 -4.99
N ASP A 46 -3.07 3.11 -5.31
CA ASP A 46 -3.26 2.67 -6.69
C ASP A 46 -4.12 3.68 -7.47
N VAL A 47 -3.69 3.98 -8.70
CA VAL A 47 -4.42 4.84 -9.63
C VAL A 47 -5.83 4.30 -9.85
N LEU A 48 -6.02 2.98 -9.89
CA LEU A 48 -7.34 2.37 -10.02
C LEU A 48 -8.27 2.72 -8.85
N GLY A 49 -7.76 2.72 -7.61
CA GLY A 49 -8.53 3.13 -6.43
C GLY A 49 -9.00 4.59 -6.55
N LYS A 50 -8.08 5.49 -6.93
CA LYS A 50 -8.39 6.92 -7.15
C LYS A 50 -9.42 7.12 -8.28
N VAL A 51 -9.35 6.33 -9.34
CA VAL A 51 -10.31 6.38 -10.44
C VAL A 51 -11.68 5.90 -9.98
N VAL A 52 -11.77 4.79 -9.24
CA VAL A 52 -13.03 4.27 -8.69
C VAL A 52 -13.67 5.30 -7.75
N GLU A 53 -12.90 5.90 -6.84
CA GLU A 53 -13.39 6.96 -5.95
C GLU A 53 -13.99 8.13 -6.73
N ARG A 54 -13.29 8.63 -7.75
CA ARG A 54 -13.78 9.73 -8.59
C ARG A 54 -15.05 9.36 -9.35
N LEU A 55 -15.15 8.13 -9.85
CA LEU A 55 -16.35 7.64 -10.55
C LEU A 55 -17.54 7.49 -9.61
N LEU A 56 -17.32 7.03 -8.38
CA LEU A 56 -18.37 6.93 -7.36
C LEU A 56 -18.85 8.32 -6.92
N ALA A 57 -17.93 9.26 -6.70
CA ALA A 57 -18.26 10.64 -6.36
C ALA A 57 -19.11 11.33 -7.44
N ALA A 58 -18.76 11.14 -8.72
CA ALA A 58 -19.51 11.69 -9.86
C ALA A 58 -20.88 11.01 -10.10
N ARG A 59 -21.10 9.81 -9.58
CA ARG A 59 -22.39 9.09 -9.67
C ARG A 59 -23.37 9.52 -8.57
N LEU A 60 -22.84 9.95 -7.43
CA LEU A 60 -23.62 10.33 -6.24
C LEU A 60 -23.93 11.84 -6.17
N SER A 61 -23.40 12.63 -7.11
CA SER A 61 -23.72 14.05 -7.35
C SER A 61 -24.86 14.22 -8.35
#